data_AF-A0A059DZ38-F1
#
_entry.id   AF-A0A059DZ38-F1
#
_cell.length_a   1.000
_cell.length_b   1.000
_cell.length_c   1.000
_cell.angle_alpha   90.00
_cell.angle_beta   90.00
_cell.angle_gamma   90.00
#
_symmetry.space_group_name_H-M   'P 1'
#
loop_
_entity.id
_entity.type
_entity.pdbx_description
1 polymer ?
#
loop_
_entity_poly.entity_id
_entity_poly.type
_entity_poly.pdbx_seq_one_letter_code
_entity_poly.pdbx_strand_id
1 'polypeptide(L)'
;MKNTAIPLIGVCCLLLAGCTGSFAKVRTAIDQAPEWYDARRVEIRGEGYPKIIDVPVIAENQAPGLTLEASKARGAELRAVFAENARAVEPANTAAEIEDLRETVRRGFAGAQANSEFLTDEEIEAIRSAFDVPRVTRGLRAAKR
;
A
#
# COMPACT_ATOMS: atom_id res chain seq x y z
N MET A 1 20.11 -6.06 -67.90
CA MET A 1 19.14 -5.91 -66.79
C MET A 1 19.40 -7.05 -65.82
N LYS A 2 19.83 -6.76 -64.58
CA LYS A 2 20.24 -7.80 -63.62
C LYS A 2 19.00 -8.49 -63.05
N ASN A 3 18.93 -9.82 -63.12
CA ASN A 3 17.82 -10.65 -62.68
C ASN A 3 17.66 -10.61 -61.15
N THR A 4 16.94 -9.61 -60.64
CA THR A 4 16.62 -9.42 -59.22
C THR A 4 15.51 -10.35 -58.71
N ALA A 5 14.89 -11.16 -59.58
CA ALA A 5 13.82 -12.07 -59.21
C ALA A 5 14.30 -13.30 -58.41
N ILE A 6 15.51 -13.79 -58.69
CA ILE A 6 16.08 -14.99 -58.04
C ILE A 6 16.41 -14.75 -56.55
N PRO A 7 17.04 -13.63 -56.13
CA PRO A 7 17.30 -13.40 -54.71
C PRO A 7 16.01 -13.14 -53.91
N LEU A 8 14.96 -12.58 -54.54
CA LEU A 8 13.72 -12.24 -53.85
C LEU A 8 12.91 -13.50 -53.46
N ILE A 9 12.87 -14.49 -54.35
CA ILE A 9 12.23 -15.79 -54.07
C ILE A 9 13.01 -16.55 -52.98
N GLY A 10 14.35 -16.51 -53.01
CA GLY A 10 15.19 -17.14 -51.97
C GLY A 10 14.95 -16.57 -50.57
N VAL A 11 14.81 -15.25 -50.45
CA VAL A 11 14.53 -14.58 -49.16
C VAL A 11 13.12 -14.93 -48.65
N CYS A 12 12.10 -15.00 -49.52
CA CYS A 12 10.75 -15.42 -49.14
C CYS A 12 10.71 -16.88 -48.66
N CYS A 13 11.44 -17.80 -49.30
CA CYS A 13 11.52 -19.20 -48.88
C CYS A 13 12.23 -19.37 -47.52
N LEU A 14 13.27 -18.57 -47.24
CA LEU A 14 13.96 -18.57 -45.94
C LEU A 14 13.08 -18.05 -44.81
N LEU A 15 12.23 -17.05 -45.07
CA LEU A 15 11.28 -16.52 -44.08
C LEU A 15 10.16 -17.54 -43.76
N LEU A 16 9.68 -18.29 -44.75
CA LEU A 16 8.67 -19.35 -44.55
C LEU A 16 9.21 -20.54 -43.73
N ALA A 17 10.47 -20.93 -43.94
CA ALA A 17 11.13 -21.99 -43.16
C ALA A 17 11.38 -21.57 -41.69
N GLY A 18 11.58 -20.28 -41.42
CA GLY A 18 11.69 -19.75 -40.06
C GLY A 18 10.36 -19.80 -39.28
N CYS A 19 9.22 -19.64 -39.97
CA CYS A 19 7.91 -19.71 -39.35
C CYS A 19 7.50 -21.14 -38.97
N THR A 20 7.77 -22.15 -39.82
CA THR A 20 7.41 -23.55 -39.54
C THR A 20 8.16 -24.11 -38.32
N GLY A 21 9.42 -23.73 -38.12
CA GLY A 21 10.19 -24.11 -36.93
C GLY A 21 9.61 -23.54 -35.62
N SER A 22 8.99 -22.37 -35.66
CA SER A 22 8.32 -21.77 -34.49
C SER A 22 7.02 -22.50 -34.16
N PHE A 23 6.19 -22.81 -35.16
CA PHE A 23 4.97 -23.59 -34.97
C PHE A 23 5.25 -25.03 -34.50
N ALA A 24 6.31 -25.66 -35.01
CA ALA A 24 6.73 -26.98 -34.55
C ALA A 24 7.11 -26.94 -33.07
N LYS A 25 7.93 -25.96 -32.63
CA LYS A 25 8.31 -25.78 -31.22
C LYS A 25 7.12 -25.49 -30.31
N VAL A 26 6.18 -24.67 -30.75
CA VAL A 26 4.93 -24.42 -30.01
C VAL A 26 4.13 -25.71 -29.89
N ARG A 27 4.05 -26.51 -30.95
CA ARG A 27 3.35 -27.80 -30.91
C ARG A 27 4.01 -28.77 -29.95
N THR A 28 5.34 -28.88 -29.97
CA THR A 28 6.07 -29.75 -29.03
C THR A 28 5.91 -29.27 -27.60
N ALA A 29 5.90 -27.96 -27.36
CA ALA A 29 5.69 -27.39 -26.02
C ALA A 29 4.26 -27.62 -25.51
N ILE A 30 3.26 -27.64 -26.40
CA ILE A 30 1.88 -28.01 -26.07
C ILE A 30 1.78 -29.51 -25.78
N ASP A 31 2.42 -30.36 -26.60
CA ASP A 31 2.39 -31.82 -26.42
C ASP A 31 3.19 -32.29 -25.19
N GLN A 32 4.11 -31.45 -24.69
CA GLN A 32 4.87 -31.65 -23.44
C GLN A 32 4.28 -30.87 -22.25
N ALA A 33 3.15 -30.18 -22.43
CA ALA A 33 2.55 -29.42 -21.36
C ALA A 33 1.99 -30.38 -20.28
N PRO A 34 2.20 -30.10 -18.99
CA PRO A 34 1.63 -30.92 -17.93
C PRO A 34 0.09 -30.83 -17.92
N GLU A 35 -0.60 -31.83 -17.36
CA GLU A 35 -2.08 -31.91 -17.39
C GLU A 35 -2.80 -30.65 -16.84
N TRP A 36 -2.19 -29.91 -15.91
CA TRP A 36 -2.77 -28.65 -15.41
C TRP A 36 -2.93 -27.59 -16.50
N TYR A 37 -2.14 -27.65 -17.58
CA TYR A 37 -2.21 -26.70 -18.70
C TYR A 37 -3.47 -26.91 -19.54
N ASP A 38 -3.87 -28.15 -19.78
CA ASP A 38 -5.11 -28.44 -20.51
C ASP A 38 -6.35 -28.04 -19.70
N ALA A 39 -6.32 -28.23 -18.37
CA ALA A 39 -7.36 -27.71 -17.48
C ALA A 39 -7.49 -26.17 -17.58
N ARG A 40 -6.35 -25.46 -17.66
CA ARG A 40 -6.33 -23.99 -17.83
C ARG A 40 -6.69 -23.50 -19.23
N ARG A 41 -6.54 -24.32 -20.27
CA ARG A 41 -6.98 -23.95 -21.64
C ARG A 41 -8.50 -23.83 -21.74
N VAL A 42 -9.25 -24.54 -20.89
CA VAL A 42 -10.70 -24.38 -20.75
C VAL A 42 -11.03 -23.02 -20.12
N GLU A 43 -10.28 -22.61 -19.09
CA GLU A 43 -10.41 -21.29 -18.44
C GLU A 43 -10.17 -20.12 -19.41
N ILE A 44 -9.13 -20.22 -20.26
CA ILE A 44 -8.76 -19.19 -21.23
C ILE A 44 -9.76 -19.08 -22.39
N ARG A 45 -10.53 -20.14 -22.70
CA ARG A 45 -11.55 -20.14 -23.76
C ARG A 45 -12.84 -19.39 -23.38
N GLY A 46 -12.91 -18.82 -22.19
CA GLY A 46 -14.04 -17.98 -21.78
C GLY A 46 -15.19 -18.75 -21.13
N GLU A 47 -14.97 -19.99 -20.68
CA GLU A 47 -15.97 -20.76 -19.90
C GLU A 47 -16.09 -20.29 -18.43
N GLY A 48 -15.38 -19.21 -18.08
CA GLY A 48 -15.44 -18.55 -16.78
C GLY A 48 -14.34 -19.01 -15.82
N TYR A 49 -14.00 -18.14 -14.87
CA TYR A 49 -13.08 -18.48 -13.80
C TYR A 49 -13.74 -19.47 -12.82
N PRO A 50 -12.96 -20.36 -12.18
CA PRO A 50 -13.48 -21.15 -11.08
C PRO A 50 -14.11 -20.21 -10.04
N LYS A 51 -15.32 -20.53 -9.58
CA LYS A 51 -15.90 -19.84 -8.41
C LYS A 51 -15.06 -20.21 -7.19
N ILE A 52 -14.12 -19.34 -6.81
CA ILE A 52 -13.24 -19.53 -5.65
C ILE A 52 -14.05 -19.30 -4.37
N ILE A 53 -14.91 -18.27 -4.36
CA ILE A 53 -15.83 -17.93 -3.25
C ILE A 53 -17.12 -17.31 -3.81
N ASP A 54 -18.24 -17.49 -3.13
CA ASP A 54 -19.45 -16.72 -3.43
C ASP A 54 -19.32 -15.30 -2.83
N VAL A 55 -19.20 -14.30 -3.70
CA VAL A 55 -19.25 -12.89 -3.30
C VAL A 55 -20.72 -12.55 -3.03
N PRO A 56 -21.08 -12.14 -1.80
CA PRO A 56 -22.45 -11.79 -1.50
C PRO A 56 -22.88 -10.58 -2.34
N VAL A 57 -24.01 -10.71 -3.03
CA VAL A 57 -24.62 -9.63 -3.80
C VAL A 57 -25.25 -8.66 -2.81
N ILE A 58 -24.79 -7.41 -2.84
CA ILE A 58 -25.34 -6.35 -1.99
C ILE A 58 -26.76 -6.05 -2.48
N ALA A 59 -27.75 -6.18 -1.60
CA ALA A 59 -29.12 -5.80 -1.90
C ALA A 59 -29.22 -4.29 -2.19
N GLU A 60 -30.12 -3.88 -3.08
CA GLU A 60 -30.24 -2.49 -3.54
C GLU A 60 -30.50 -1.50 -2.37
N ASN A 61 -31.21 -1.95 -1.33
CA ASN A 61 -31.47 -1.22 -0.08
C ASN A 61 -30.30 -1.21 0.91
N GLN A 62 -29.18 -1.85 0.57
CA GLN A 62 -27.93 -1.89 1.34
C GLN A 62 -26.75 -1.34 0.54
N ALA A 63 -27.03 -0.71 -0.61
CA ALA A 63 -26.00 -0.07 -1.42
C ALA A 63 -25.18 0.93 -0.57
N PRO A 64 -23.85 0.89 -0.65
CA PRO A 64 -23.02 1.87 0.02
C PRO A 64 -23.40 3.29 -0.41
N GLY A 65 -23.59 4.21 0.55
CA GLY A 65 -23.90 5.62 0.27
C GLY A 65 -25.37 6.01 0.35
N LEU A 66 -26.30 5.09 0.65
CA LEU A 66 -27.73 5.41 0.83
C LEU A 66 -27.99 6.48 1.91
N THR A 67 -27.15 6.53 2.94
CA THR A 67 -27.26 7.51 4.03
C THR A 67 -26.38 8.74 3.82
N LEU A 68 -25.69 8.86 2.68
CA LEU A 68 -24.66 9.90 2.48
C LEU A 68 -25.25 11.31 2.52
N GLU A 69 -26.38 11.54 1.86
CA GLU A 69 -27.04 12.85 1.85
C GLU A 69 -27.59 13.22 3.23
N ALA A 70 -28.17 12.27 3.95
CA ALA A 70 -28.60 12.49 5.34
C ALA A 70 -27.40 12.82 6.27
N SER A 71 -26.27 12.15 6.08
CA SER A 71 -25.03 12.44 6.82
C SER A 71 -24.46 13.82 6.47
N LYS A 72 -24.54 14.25 5.20
CA LYS A 72 -24.11 15.60 4.77
C LYS A 72 -24.97 16.68 5.41
N ALA A 73 -26.30 16.51 5.40
CA ALA A 73 -27.24 17.44 6.02
C ALA A 73 -26.96 17.60 7.52
N ARG A 74 -26.84 16.47 8.24
CA ARG A 74 -26.46 16.46 9.67
C ARG A 74 -25.11 17.13 9.92
N GLY A 75 -24.12 16.89 9.06
CA GLY A 75 -22.81 17.53 9.16
C GLY A 75 -22.87 19.05 8.98
N ALA A 76 -23.75 19.55 8.12
CA ALA A 76 -23.95 20.99 7.94
C ALA A 76 -24.59 21.63 9.18
N GLU A 77 -25.61 20.99 9.76
CA GLU A 77 -26.25 21.45 11.01
C GLU A 77 -25.25 21.51 12.17
N LEU A 78 -24.44 20.45 12.35
CA LEU A 78 -23.42 20.41 13.40
C LEU A 78 -22.34 21.49 13.22
N ARG A 79 -21.96 21.81 11.98
CA ARG A 79 -21.03 22.92 11.73
C ARG A 79 -21.62 24.28 12.08
N ALA A 80 -22.91 24.49 11.80
CA ALA A 80 -23.60 25.73 12.18
C ALA A 80 -23.61 25.89 13.72
N VAL A 81 -24.00 24.83 14.43
CA VAL A 81 -23.98 24.81 15.91
C VAL A 81 -22.57 25.04 16.47
N PHE A 82 -21.56 24.45 15.83
CA PHE A 82 -20.17 24.66 16.23
C PHE A 82 -19.74 26.12 16.03
N ALA A 83 -20.04 26.71 14.87
CA ALA A 83 -19.66 28.09 14.55
C ALA A 83 -20.30 29.14 15.48
N GLU A 84 -21.51 28.87 15.97
CA GLU A 84 -22.23 29.75 16.92
C GLU A 84 -21.77 29.55 18.38
N ASN A 85 -20.93 28.54 18.65
CA ASN A 85 -20.50 28.23 19.99
C ASN A 85 -19.43 29.22 20.49
N ALA A 86 -19.64 29.81 21.67
CA ALA A 86 -18.66 30.70 22.30
C ALA A 86 -17.27 30.04 22.51
N ARG A 87 -17.20 28.70 22.61
CA ARG A 87 -15.94 27.95 22.71
C ARG A 87 -15.24 27.71 21.37
N ALA A 88 -15.94 27.93 20.25
CA ALA A 88 -15.35 27.84 18.91
C ALA A 88 -14.77 29.18 18.44
N VAL A 89 -14.94 30.25 19.24
CA VAL A 89 -14.27 31.53 19.00
C VAL A 89 -12.77 31.33 19.19
N GLU A 90 -11.99 31.61 18.13
CA GLU A 90 -10.55 31.57 18.21
C GLU A 90 -10.06 32.66 19.19
N PRO A 91 -9.13 32.35 20.11
CA PRO A 91 -8.59 33.36 21.02
C PRO A 91 -7.92 34.48 20.22
N ALA A 92 -8.22 35.73 20.55
CA ALA A 92 -7.70 36.89 19.81
C ALA A 92 -6.17 37.07 19.93
N ASN A 93 -5.53 36.42 20.91
CA ASN A 93 -4.10 36.56 21.18
C ASN A 93 -3.45 35.24 21.63
N THR A 94 -3.75 34.15 20.93
CA THR A 94 -3.26 32.81 21.23
C THR A 94 -1.74 32.76 21.40
N ALA A 95 -0.98 33.50 20.59
CA ALA A 95 0.48 33.52 20.65
C ALA A 95 1.01 34.14 21.96
N ALA A 96 0.47 35.28 22.40
CA ALA A 96 0.91 35.90 23.65
C ALA A 96 0.45 35.10 24.87
N GLU A 97 -0.74 34.51 24.83
CA GLU A 97 -1.24 33.64 25.90
C GLU A 97 -0.40 32.37 26.06
N ILE A 98 0.04 31.77 24.94
CA ILE A 98 0.96 30.63 24.96
C ILE A 98 2.32 31.02 25.54
N GLU A 99 2.86 32.18 25.17
CA GLU A 99 4.15 32.63 25.69
C GLU A 99 4.08 32.99 27.19
N ASP A 100 2.97 33.61 27.62
CA ASP A 100 2.74 33.89 29.05
C ASP A 100 2.55 32.60 29.87
N LEU A 101 1.83 31.61 29.33
CA LEU A 101 1.72 30.29 29.93
C LEU A 101 3.09 29.62 30.04
N ARG A 102 3.90 29.69 28.97
CA ARG A 102 5.25 29.12 28.94
C ARG A 102 6.14 29.76 30.00
N GLU A 103 6.14 31.09 30.13
CA GLU A 103 6.94 31.77 31.16
C GLU A 103 6.40 31.51 32.57
N THR A 104 5.09 31.37 32.73
CA THR A 104 4.47 30.99 34.01
C THR A 104 4.90 29.59 34.43
N VAL A 105 4.85 28.61 33.52
CA VAL A 105 5.35 27.25 33.76
C VAL A 105 6.85 27.29 34.09
N ARG A 106 7.65 27.97 33.27
CA ARG A 106 9.11 28.10 33.46
C ARG A 106 9.46 28.69 34.82
N ARG A 107 8.72 29.70 35.28
CA ARG A 107 8.88 30.30 36.61
C ARG A 107 8.45 29.35 37.72
N GLY A 108 7.36 28.60 37.53
CA GLY A 108 6.91 27.58 38.47
C GLY A 108 7.92 26.45 38.70
N PHE A 109 8.74 26.15 37.68
CA PHE A 109 9.85 25.19 37.78
C PHE A 109 11.21 25.86 38.00
N ALA A 110 11.28 27.17 38.23
CA ALA A 110 12.55 27.85 38.48
C ALA A 110 13.16 27.35 39.81
N GLY A 111 14.34 26.75 39.74
CA GLY A 111 15.00 26.13 40.90
C GLY A 111 14.65 24.66 41.11
N ALA A 112 13.73 24.09 40.33
CA ALA A 112 13.59 22.64 40.23
C ALA A 112 14.83 22.09 39.51
N GLN A 113 15.68 21.37 40.22
CA GLN A 113 16.66 20.50 39.58
C GLN A 113 15.89 19.33 38.99
N ALA A 114 15.55 19.43 37.70
CA ALA A 114 15.18 18.27 36.95
C ALA A 114 16.42 17.37 36.89
N ASN A 115 16.51 16.38 37.78
CA ASN A 115 17.43 15.28 37.62
C ASN A 115 16.99 14.58 36.33
N SER A 116 17.62 14.95 35.21
CA SER A 116 17.35 14.35 33.89
C SER A 116 17.78 12.88 33.86
N GLU A 117 18.59 12.45 34.83
CA GLU A 117 18.89 11.06 35.15
C GLU A 117 17.81 10.52 36.08
N PHE A 118 16.62 10.26 35.52
CA PHE A 118 15.56 9.51 36.19
C PHE A 118 15.78 7.99 36.08
N LEU A 119 16.76 7.56 35.28
CA LEU A 119 17.20 6.18 35.16
C LEU A 119 18.70 6.11 35.44
N THR A 120 19.12 5.10 36.19
CA THR A 120 20.53 4.73 36.27
C THR A 120 20.98 4.05 34.98
N ASP A 121 22.28 3.98 34.76
CA ASP A 121 22.86 3.25 33.62
C ASP A 121 22.41 1.78 33.61
N GLU A 122 22.24 1.17 34.80
CA GLU A 122 21.71 -0.20 34.93
C GLU A 122 20.25 -0.30 34.48
N GLU A 123 19.40 0.68 34.81
CA GLU A 123 18.00 0.70 34.40
C GLU A 123 17.86 0.93 32.88
N ILE A 124 18.72 1.79 32.32
CA ILE A 124 18.81 2.01 30.87
C ILE A 124 19.19 0.70 30.16
N GLU A 125 20.17 -0.04 30.67
CA GLU A 125 20.60 -1.30 30.07
C GLU A 125 19.56 -2.41 30.23
N ALA A 126 18.86 -2.47 31.36
CA ALA A 126 17.74 -3.40 31.55
C ALA A 126 16.61 -3.16 30.55
N ILE A 127 16.25 -1.90 30.30
CA ILE A 127 15.25 -1.52 29.28
C ILE A 127 15.76 -1.93 27.89
N ARG A 128 17.01 -1.60 27.53
CA ARG A 128 17.58 -1.98 26.23
C ARG A 128 17.57 -3.49 26.01
N SER A 129 17.90 -4.27 27.04
CA SER A 129 17.88 -5.74 26.99
C SER A 129 16.47 -6.30 26.80
N ALA A 130 15.47 -5.73 27.47
CA ALA A 130 14.07 -6.14 27.32
C ALA A 130 13.53 -5.91 25.89
N PHE A 131 14.07 -4.92 25.17
CA PHE A 131 13.73 -4.62 23.78
C PHE A 131 14.72 -5.24 22.75
N ASP A 132 15.75 -5.98 23.17
CA ASP A 132 16.67 -6.69 22.27
C ASP A 132 16.02 -7.96 21.70
N VAL A 133 15.04 -7.77 20.81
CA VAL A 133 14.33 -8.87 20.15
C VAL A 133 15.21 -9.44 19.03
N PRO A 134 15.65 -10.73 19.10
CA PRO A 134 16.66 -11.29 18.20
C PRO A 134 16.32 -11.21 16.71
N ARG A 135 15.03 -11.14 16.36
CA ARG A 135 14.55 -11.07 14.98
C ARG A 135 14.80 -9.71 14.31
N VAL A 136 14.92 -8.63 15.09
CA VAL A 136 15.09 -7.25 14.60
C VAL A 136 16.56 -6.81 14.72
N THR A 137 17.23 -7.18 15.82
CA THR A 137 18.56 -6.65 16.15
C THR A 137 19.72 -7.42 15.50
N ARG A 138 19.57 -8.72 15.19
CA ARG A 138 20.62 -9.49 14.49
C ARG A 138 20.86 -9.02 13.05
N GLY A 139 19.81 -8.59 12.34
CA GLY A 139 19.95 -8.08 10.97
C GLY A 139 20.67 -6.73 10.90
N LEU A 140 20.48 -5.87 11.91
CA LEU A 140 21.08 -4.54 11.97
C LEU A 140 22.56 -4.56 12.40
N ARG A 141 22.97 -5.49 13.28
CA ARG A 141 24.39 -5.63 13.69
C ARG A 141 25.26 -6.21 12.57
N ALA A 142 24.70 -7.05 11.69
CA ALA A 142 25.42 -7.62 10.56
C ALA A 142 25.70 -6.61 9.43
N ALA A 143 24.87 -5.57 9.28
CA ALA A 143 25.01 -4.54 8.26
C ALA A 143 26.05 -3.44 8.59
N LYS A 144 26.65 -3.48 9.79
CA LYS A 144 27.65 -2.51 10.27
C LYS A 144 29.10 -3.01 10.19
N ARG A 145 29.35 -4.15 9.52
CA ARG A 145 30.68 -4.66 9.21
C ARG A 145 31.00 -4.48 7.74
#